data_AF-A0A915U4T8-F1
#
_entry.id   AF-A0A915U4T8-F1
#
_cell.length_a   1.000
_cell.length_b   1.000
_cell.length_c   1.000
_cell.angle_alpha   90.00
_cell.angle_beta   90.00
_cell.angle_gamma   90.00
#
_symmetry.space_group_name_H-M   'P 1'
#
loop_
_entity.id
_entity.type
_entity.pdbx_description
1 polymer ?
#
loop_
_entity_poly.entity_id
_entity_poly.type
_entity_poly.pdbx_seq_one_letter_code
_entity_poly.pdbx_strand_id
1 'polypeptide(L)'
;MADNSSGFAVAGTLGTTSGRGDGDGSDIPAILITENASWDESRKPTVVITGAIHGNEWATPEVCLGIAEYLLANKDNSEAARDDFGMLINEAAQKTGDGKTEKKIVPSISDIARLLKTVQVVIVPVLNPDGYDFSHTDAGRKSYYGAGWRPNRRIQGLLDQDIVCYRQDGSQYASVPSDVDRCFLADFDDTADGGDLEEEEVVVCESRDGSSLYLFEPSLNVDSAEMFDALYGSTDPARVVCASSQRRVWKDAWPLIGEDTVALKTARADGYLQESSGVDLNRNFQYKWDVVQDQKHLFIRSRSPSSRMFRGRKMISEAETAAMERLVARMNVVALIDYHAGSTQVLYPYAYSTTEHAEHTYLGKRWGKNDYEAFRLLSEQIASILNRHDRGDPSIVNFTAAQNYNDVSVGSGVARDCYYQTERIAAINIEVHDKRYTYENEEFRSIVPKICKINVPGAVWFMFWAADLGARVED
;
A
#
# COMPACT_ATOMS: atom_id res chain seq x y z
N MET A 1 -12.16 15.18 15.91
CA MET A 1 -12.52 14.53 17.18
C MET A 1 -11.32 14.21 18.09
N ALA A 2 -10.07 14.48 17.70
CA ALA A 2 -8.95 14.42 18.65
C ALA A 2 -8.75 15.79 19.32
N ASP A 3 -9.58 16.08 20.32
CA ASP A 3 -9.31 17.11 21.32
C ASP A 3 -8.59 16.43 22.50
N ASN A 4 -7.40 16.90 22.85
CA ASN A 4 -6.64 16.36 23.97
C ASN A 4 -7.21 16.77 25.33
N SER A 5 -8.40 17.39 25.39
CA SER A 5 -9.10 17.70 26.65
C SER A 5 -9.28 16.48 27.56
N SER A 6 -9.34 15.26 26.99
CA SER A 6 -9.38 14.02 27.76
C SER A 6 -8.02 13.51 28.22
N GLY A 7 -6.91 14.00 27.66
CA GLY A 7 -5.56 13.50 27.92
C GLY A 7 -5.20 12.18 27.22
N PHE A 8 -6.10 11.63 26.39
CA PHE A 8 -5.92 10.31 25.77
C PHE A 8 -5.63 10.32 24.27
N ALA A 9 -5.81 11.45 23.58
CA ALA A 9 -5.65 11.53 22.13
C ALA A 9 -5.01 12.85 21.69
N VAL A 10 -4.01 12.75 20.82
CA VAL A 10 -3.38 13.91 20.17
C VAL A 10 -3.32 13.66 18.67
N ALA A 11 -3.96 14.52 17.88
CA ALA A 11 -3.76 14.54 16.43
C ALA A 11 -2.40 15.14 16.07
N GLY A 12 -1.82 14.69 14.96
CA GLY A 12 -0.59 15.22 14.41
C GLY A 12 -0.44 14.89 12.93
N THR A 13 0.69 15.30 12.37
CA THR A 13 1.08 15.06 10.98
C THR A 13 2.41 14.31 10.97
N LEU A 14 2.49 13.17 10.27
CA LEU A 14 3.74 12.37 10.17
C LEU A 14 4.74 12.93 9.15
N GLY A 15 4.22 13.72 8.21
CA GLY A 15 4.96 14.36 7.15
C GLY A 15 3.98 14.93 6.12
N THR A 16 4.54 15.52 5.08
CA THR A 16 3.79 16.04 3.94
C THR A 16 4.20 15.22 2.72
N THR A 17 3.24 14.86 1.88
CA THR A 17 3.51 14.10 0.65
C THR A 17 4.33 14.91 -0.34
N SER A 18 4.82 14.25 -1.38
CA SER A 18 5.47 14.97 -2.49
C SER A 18 4.47 15.61 -3.47
N GLY A 19 3.16 15.34 -3.30
CA GLY A 19 2.15 15.80 -4.22
C GLY A 19 2.44 15.35 -5.65
N ARG A 20 2.27 16.28 -6.60
CA ARG A 20 2.69 16.09 -7.99
C ARG A 20 4.16 16.47 -8.25
N GLY A 21 4.88 16.97 -7.25
CA GLY A 21 6.27 17.44 -7.35
C GLY A 21 6.41 18.96 -7.50
N ASP A 22 5.33 19.72 -7.35
CA ASP A 22 5.22 21.18 -7.46
C ASP A 22 5.04 21.88 -6.10
N GLY A 23 5.12 21.13 -4.99
CA GLY A 23 4.98 21.66 -3.63
C GLY A 23 3.55 21.71 -3.11
N ASP A 24 2.60 21.06 -3.78
CA ASP A 24 1.18 20.94 -3.42
C ASP A 24 0.85 19.79 -2.45
N GLY A 25 1.86 19.16 -1.85
CA GLY A 25 1.70 17.94 -1.05
C GLY A 25 0.74 18.08 0.13
N SER A 26 0.00 17.01 0.41
CA SER A 26 -0.95 16.92 1.51
C SER A 26 -0.27 16.44 2.80
N ASP A 27 -0.78 16.88 3.94
CA ASP A 27 -0.36 16.35 5.24
C ASP A 27 -0.83 14.90 5.42
N ILE A 28 0.04 14.06 5.98
CA ILE A 28 -0.27 12.67 6.34
C ILE A 28 -0.81 12.65 7.78
N PRO A 29 -2.13 12.53 7.98
CA PRO A 29 -2.74 12.66 9.30
C PRO A 29 -2.47 11.43 10.18
N ALA A 30 -2.21 11.67 11.45
CA ALA A 30 -2.11 10.62 12.46
C ALA A 30 -2.75 11.00 13.79
N ILE A 31 -3.15 9.98 14.56
CA ILE A 31 -3.71 10.10 15.90
C ILE A 31 -2.88 9.23 16.83
N LEU A 32 -2.31 9.83 17.87
CA LEU A 32 -1.68 9.10 18.97
C LEU A 32 -2.71 8.91 20.09
N ILE A 33 -2.96 7.66 20.49
CA ILE A 33 -3.90 7.29 21.54
C ILE A 33 -3.18 6.53 22.65
N THR A 34 -3.18 7.08 23.86
CA THR A 34 -2.58 6.46 25.06
C THR A 34 -2.94 7.29 26.30
N GLU A 35 -2.83 6.74 27.51
CA GLU A 35 -2.93 7.56 28.72
C GLU A 35 -1.79 8.61 28.76
N ASN A 36 -2.14 9.89 28.95
CA ASN A 36 -1.23 11.05 28.86
C ASN A 36 -0.58 11.19 27.48
N ALA A 37 -1.38 11.14 26.42
CA ALA A 37 -0.92 11.18 25.05
C ALA A 37 -0.02 12.38 24.75
N SER A 38 1.18 12.09 24.24
CA SER A 38 2.17 13.09 23.80
C SER A 38 3.11 12.47 22.77
N TRP A 39 3.31 13.16 21.64
CA TRP A 39 4.27 12.75 20.60
C TRP A 39 5.73 12.81 21.05
N ASP A 40 6.02 13.40 22.22
CA ASP A 40 7.36 13.45 22.81
C ASP A 40 7.69 12.18 23.62
N GLU A 41 6.71 11.34 23.93
CA GLU A 41 6.93 10.04 24.60
C GLU A 41 7.26 8.95 23.57
N SER A 42 8.53 8.54 23.52
CA SER A 42 9.01 7.56 22.54
C SER A 42 9.31 6.17 23.12
N ARG A 43 9.34 5.99 24.45
CA ARG A 43 9.81 4.74 25.08
C ARG A 43 8.71 3.71 25.25
N LYS A 44 7.48 4.15 25.48
CA LYS A 44 6.34 3.25 25.70
C LYS A 44 6.10 2.42 24.42
N PRO A 45 5.88 1.10 24.52
CA PRO A 45 5.66 0.24 23.36
C PRO A 45 4.54 0.77 22.48
N THR A 46 4.78 0.85 21.18
CA THR A 46 3.86 1.49 20.23
C THR A 46 3.32 0.45 19.25
N VAL A 47 2.01 0.41 19.09
CA VAL A 47 1.32 -0.30 18.00
C VAL A 47 0.95 0.71 16.93
N VAL A 48 1.30 0.43 15.68
CA VAL A 48 0.97 1.29 14.54
C VAL A 48 -0.14 0.65 13.73
N ILE A 49 -1.13 1.43 13.31
CA ILE A 49 -2.24 0.98 12.47
C ILE A 49 -2.33 1.93 11.27
N THR A 50 -2.21 1.40 10.06
CA THR A 50 -2.26 2.17 8.82
C THR A 50 -3.47 1.77 7.98
N GLY A 51 -4.06 2.77 7.32
CA GLY A 51 -5.09 2.61 6.29
C GLY A 51 -4.76 3.44 5.06
N ALA A 52 -5.42 3.09 3.96
CA ALA A 52 -5.28 3.75 2.65
C ALA A 52 -3.83 4.06 2.27
N ILE A 53 -2.95 3.07 2.40
CA ILE A 53 -1.67 3.08 1.67
C ILE A 53 -1.92 3.00 0.16
N HIS A 54 -3.02 2.38 -0.24
CA HIS A 54 -3.59 2.45 -1.58
C HIS A 54 -4.79 3.38 -1.61
N GLY A 55 -4.84 4.28 -2.59
CA GLY A 55 -5.86 5.31 -2.70
C GLY A 55 -7.28 4.77 -2.82
N ASN A 56 -7.47 3.62 -3.48
CA ASN A 56 -8.78 3.03 -3.79
C ASN A 56 -9.35 2.08 -2.72
N GLU A 57 -8.72 1.94 -1.56
CA GLU A 57 -9.13 1.00 -0.51
C GLU A 57 -9.92 1.71 0.60
N TRP A 58 -11.07 2.31 0.24
CA TRP A 58 -11.78 3.34 1.05
C TRP A 58 -12.40 2.83 2.34
N ALA A 59 -12.55 1.51 2.52
CA ALA A 59 -13.01 0.93 3.77
C ALA A 59 -11.95 1.05 4.89
N THR A 60 -10.67 1.12 4.54
CA THR A 60 -9.57 1.00 5.50
C THR A 60 -9.41 2.23 6.41
N PRO A 61 -9.60 3.49 5.96
CA PRO A 61 -9.62 4.64 6.87
C PRO A 61 -10.77 4.57 7.87
N GLU A 62 -11.95 4.09 7.44
CA GLU A 62 -13.12 3.94 8.31
C GLU A 62 -12.87 2.93 9.43
N VAL A 63 -12.22 1.80 9.11
CA VAL A 63 -11.79 0.83 10.13
C VAL A 63 -10.78 1.46 11.09
N CYS A 64 -9.79 2.20 10.59
CA CYS A 64 -8.81 2.91 11.43
C CYS A 64 -9.49 3.88 12.41
N LEU A 65 -10.46 4.66 11.93
CA LEU A 65 -11.21 5.61 12.76
C LEU A 65 -12.17 4.88 13.73
N GLY A 66 -12.77 3.76 13.33
CA GLY A 66 -13.57 2.91 14.21
C GLY A 66 -12.75 2.31 15.36
N ILE A 67 -11.49 1.97 15.12
CA ILE A 67 -10.56 1.54 16.18
C ILE A 67 -10.29 2.69 17.14
N ALA A 68 -10.01 3.89 16.62
CA ALA A 68 -9.81 5.09 17.46
C ALA A 68 -11.02 5.36 18.35
N GLU A 69 -12.23 5.31 17.78
CA GLU A 69 -13.49 5.51 18.49
C GLU A 69 -13.68 4.45 19.60
N TYR A 70 -13.48 3.17 19.27
CA TYR A 70 -13.62 2.08 20.24
C TYR A 70 -12.67 2.23 21.44
N LEU A 71 -11.40 2.57 21.18
CA LEU A 71 -10.40 2.78 22.23
C LEU A 71 -10.78 3.96 23.14
N LEU A 72 -11.20 5.08 22.57
CA LEU A 72 -11.54 6.30 23.33
C LEU A 72 -12.87 6.16 24.10
N ALA A 73 -13.85 5.47 23.53
CA ALA A 73 -15.10 5.16 24.20
C ALA A 73 -14.90 4.25 25.42
N ASN A 74 -13.88 3.37 25.38
CA ASN A 74 -13.59 2.39 26.43
C ASN A 74 -12.34 2.73 27.27
N LYS A 75 -11.74 3.91 27.13
CA LYS A 75 -10.46 4.28 27.78
C LYS A 75 -10.48 4.17 29.32
N ASP A 76 -11.65 4.32 29.93
CA ASP A 76 -11.84 4.23 31.38
C ASP A 76 -12.42 2.87 31.82
N ASN A 77 -12.71 1.98 30.86
CA ASN A 77 -13.33 0.69 31.11
C ASN A 77 -12.27 -0.36 31.50
N SER A 78 -12.33 -0.81 32.76
CA SER A 78 -11.46 -1.85 33.31
C SER A 78 -12.08 -3.26 33.27
N GLU A 79 -13.26 -3.41 32.66
CA GLU A 79 -13.83 -4.72 32.36
C GLU A 79 -13.21 -5.32 31.10
N ALA A 80 -13.27 -6.64 30.98
CA ALA A 80 -12.78 -7.32 29.79
C ALA A 80 -13.52 -6.82 28.53
N ALA A 81 -12.76 -6.41 27.52
CA ALA A 81 -13.25 -5.80 26.31
C ALA A 81 -14.17 -6.75 25.53
N ARG A 82 -15.22 -6.18 24.96
CA ARG A 82 -16.26 -6.89 24.22
C ARG A 82 -16.46 -6.30 22.84
N ASP A 83 -16.77 -7.15 21.87
CA ASP A 83 -17.26 -6.68 20.57
C ASP A 83 -18.68 -6.08 20.70
N ASP A 84 -19.17 -5.49 19.62
CA ASP A 84 -20.49 -4.86 19.54
C ASP A 84 -21.66 -5.81 19.80
N PHE A 85 -21.40 -7.12 19.84
CA PHE A 85 -22.38 -8.18 20.12
C PHE A 85 -22.27 -8.67 21.57
N GLY A 86 -21.38 -8.09 22.37
CA GLY A 86 -21.17 -8.41 23.76
C GLY A 86 -20.28 -9.64 23.99
N MET A 87 -19.64 -10.22 22.97
CA MET A 87 -18.72 -11.34 23.16
C MET A 87 -17.35 -10.82 23.58
N LEU A 88 -16.64 -11.54 24.45
CA LEU A 88 -15.31 -11.12 24.91
C LEU A 88 -14.30 -11.17 23.76
N ILE A 89 -13.55 -10.11 23.55
CA ILE A 89 -12.51 -10.05 22.52
C ILE A 89 -11.39 -11.04 22.85
N ASN A 90 -10.96 -11.09 24.12
CA ASN A 90 -9.90 -11.99 24.58
C ASN A 90 -10.40 -13.42 24.91
N GLU A 91 -11.56 -13.84 24.42
CA GLU A 91 -11.99 -15.24 24.55
C GLU A 91 -11.02 -16.18 23.81
N ALA A 92 -10.57 -17.22 24.51
CA ALA A 92 -9.67 -18.23 23.94
C ALA A 92 -10.33 -18.90 22.72
N ALA A 93 -9.55 -19.11 21.64
CA ALA A 93 -9.95 -19.87 20.45
C ALA A 93 -10.85 -21.06 20.80
N GLN A 94 -11.96 -21.26 20.10
CA GLN A 94 -12.75 -22.49 20.20
C GLN A 94 -11.86 -23.69 19.82
N LYS A 95 -12.11 -24.84 20.46
CA LYS A 95 -11.33 -26.07 20.26
C LYS A 95 -11.32 -26.45 18.77
N THR A 96 -10.16 -26.81 18.23
CA THR A 96 -10.07 -27.56 16.98
C THR A 96 -10.76 -28.91 17.16
N GLY A 97 -11.38 -29.42 16.09
CA GLY A 97 -12.13 -30.68 16.10
C GLY A 97 -11.28 -31.94 16.36
N ASP A 98 -9.95 -31.81 16.46
CA ASP A 98 -9.00 -32.91 16.60
C ASP A 98 -8.52 -33.16 18.05
N GLY A 99 -8.98 -32.35 19.02
CA GLY A 99 -8.74 -32.57 20.45
C GLY A 99 -7.27 -32.39 20.90
N LYS A 100 -6.38 -31.88 20.04
CA LYS A 100 -4.99 -31.56 20.42
C LYS A 100 -4.93 -30.18 21.08
N THR A 101 -4.28 -30.11 22.25
CA THR A 101 -3.94 -28.83 22.89
C THR A 101 -2.73 -28.22 22.17
N GLU A 102 -2.98 -27.39 21.15
CA GLU A 102 -1.97 -26.41 20.75
C GLU A 102 -1.77 -25.40 21.90
N LYS A 103 -0.51 -25.02 22.15
CA LYS A 103 -0.20 -23.91 23.07
C LYS A 103 -0.84 -22.64 22.51
N LYS A 104 -1.96 -22.23 23.12
CA LYS A 104 -2.69 -21.03 22.75
C LYS A 104 -1.88 -19.77 23.07
N ILE A 105 -1.85 -18.83 22.14
CA ILE A 105 -1.41 -17.46 22.41
C ILE A 105 -2.56 -16.79 23.17
N VAL A 106 -2.31 -16.44 24.43
CA VAL A 106 -3.29 -15.77 25.30
C VAL A 106 -2.65 -14.49 25.82
N PRO A 107 -3.13 -13.31 25.39
CA PRO A 107 -2.70 -12.03 25.93
C PRO A 107 -2.98 -11.90 27.43
N SER A 108 -2.06 -11.28 28.17
CA SER A 108 -2.20 -11.01 29.61
C SER A 108 -3.13 -9.83 29.91
N ILE A 109 -3.34 -8.95 28.94
CA ILE A 109 -4.27 -7.82 29.00
C ILE A 109 -5.59 -8.20 28.34
N SER A 110 -6.71 -7.79 28.93
CA SER A 110 -8.04 -8.04 28.36
C SER A 110 -8.96 -6.81 28.39
N ASP A 111 -8.55 -5.71 29.02
CA ASP A 111 -9.33 -4.48 29.16
C ASP A 111 -8.62 -3.27 28.53
N ILE A 112 -9.41 -2.28 28.09
CA ILE A 112 -8.90 -1.12 27.34
C ILE A 112 -8.19 -0.12 28.25
N ALA A 113 -8.67 0.07 29.48
CA ALA A 113 -8.01 0.97 30.43
C ALA A 113 -6.56 0.54 30.72
N ARG A 114 -6.32 -0.76 30.95
CA ARG A 114 -4.97 -1.30 31.12
C ARG A 114 -4.16 -1.27 29.83
N LEU A 115 -4.76 -1.55 28.68
CA LEU A 115 -4.09 -1.46 27.39
C LEU A 115 -3.49 -0.05 27.18
N LEU A 116 -4.30 1.00 27.34
CA LEU A 116 -3.86 2.39 27.11
C LEU A 116 -2.85 2.89 28.16
N LYS A 117 -2.75 2.22 29.32
CA LYS A 117 -1.66 2.43 30.29
C LYS A 117 -0.35 1.75 29.88
N THR A 118 -0.42 0.64 29.14
CA THR A 118 0.74 -0.16 28.76
C THR A 118 1.34 0.23 27.41
N VAL A 119 0.51 0.53 26.40
CA VAL A 119 0.98 0.83 25.03
C VAL A 119 0.55 2.21 24.53
N GLN A 120 1.22 2.67 23.50
CA GLN A 120 0.77 3.74 22.61
C GLN A 120 0.15 3.13 21.36
N VAL A 121 -0.90 3.74 20.84
CA VAL A 121 -1.49 3.36 19.55
C VAL A 121 -1.38 4.55 18.62
N VAL A 122 -0.61 4.42 17.54
CA VAL A 122 -0.53 5.42 16.47
C VAL A 122 -1.39 4.94 15.32
N ILE A 123 -2.43 5.70 15.00
CA ILE A 123 -3.35 5.41 13.89
C ILE A 123 -3.06 6.41 12.78
N VAL A 124 -2.80 5.92 11.57
CA VAL A 124 -2.60 6.69 10.35
C VAL A 124 -3.74 6.31 9.39
N PRO A 125 -4.91 6.97 9.48
CA PRO A 125 -6.09 6.54 8.73
C PRO A 125 -5.88 6.61 7.21
N VAL A 126 -5.11 7.58 6.74
CA VAL A 126 -4.81 7.80 5.32
C VAL A 126 -3.32 8.03 5.15
N LEU A 127 -2.58 6.98 4.80
CA LEU A 127 -1.14 7.08 4.54
C LEU A 127 -0.84 7.72 3.17
N ASN A 128 -1.73 7.52 2.19
CA ASN A 128 -1.65 8.07 0.83
C ASN A 128 -2.75 9.12 0.59
N PRO A 129 -2.67 10.33 1.19
CA PRO A 129 -3.75 11.32 1.07
C PRO A 129 -3.97 11.79 -0.37
N ASP A 130 -2.92 12.01 -1.17
CA ASP A 130 -3.09 12.48 -2.55
C ASP A 130 -3.73 11.41 -3.45
N GLY A 131 -3.31 10.15 -3.30
CA GLY A 131 -3.91 9.03 -4.02
C GLY A 131 -5.35 8.77 -3.59
N TYR A 132 -5.62 8.88 -2.28
CA TYR A 132 -6.95 8.77 -1.72
C TYR A 132 -7.87 9.87 -2.26
N ASP A 133 -7.51 11.14 -2.15
CA ASP A 133 -8.31 12.27 -2.65
C ASP A 133 -8.54 12.18 -4.16
N PHE A 134 -7.50 11.86 -4.93
CA PHE A 134 -7.65 11.69 -6.37
C PHE A 134 -8.60 10.55 -6.72
N SER A 135 -8.54 9.44 -5.99
CA SER A 135 -9.45 8.31 -6.22
C SER A 135 -10.92 8.69 -6.04
N HIS A 136 -11.25 9.74 -5.27
CA HIS A 136 -12.63 10.23 -5.09
C HIS A 136 -13.15 11.07 -6.26
N THR A 137 -12.28 11.49 -7.17
CA THR A 137 -12.68 12.22 -8.39
C THR A 137 -13.23 11.28 -9.46
N ASP A 138 -14.01 11.80 -10.42
CA ASP A 138 -14.49 11.01 -11.56
C ASP A 138 -13.36 10.33 -12.34
N ALA A 139 -12.23 11.02 -12.48
CA ALA A 139 -11.05 10.52 -13.17
C ALA A 139 -10.38 9.39 -12.36
N GLY A 140 -10.16 9.60 -11.05
CA GLY A 140 -9.54 8.60 -10.20
C GLY A 140 -10.37 7.34 -10.04
N ARG A 141 -11.71 7.43 -10.03
CA ARG A 141 -12.59 6.26 -9.97
C ARG A 141 -12.56 5.40 -11.24
N LYS A 142 -12.38 6.03 -12.39
CA LYS A 142 -12.26 5.36 -13.69
C LYS A 142 -10.85 4.86 -13.98
N SER A 143 -9.87 5.32 -13.20
CA SER A 143 -8.47 4.93 -13.39
C SER A 143 -8.23 3.46 -13.06
N TYR A 144 -7.31 2.84 -13.82
CA TYR A 144 -6.82 1.47 -13.66
C TYR A 144 -7.91 0.39 -13.70
N TYR A 145 -8.22 -0.13 -14.89
CA TYR A 145 -9.05 -1.31 -15.13
C TYR A 145 -10.41 -1.33 -14.40
N GLY A 146 -10.99 -0.14 -14.16
CA GLY A 146 -12.25 0.00 -13.41
C GLY A 146 -12.17 -0.28 -11.91
N ALA A 147 -10.96 -0.43 -11.34
CA ALA A 147 -10.73 -0.68 -9.92
C ALA A 147 -10.41 0.60 -9.11
N GLY A 148 -10.24 1.75 -9.77
CA GLY A 148 -9.94 3.03 -9.16
C GLY A 148 -8.45 3.26 -8.89
N TRP A 149 -8.07 4.52 -8.64
CA TRP A 149 -6.69 4.95 -8.44
C TRP A 149 -6.05 4.37 -7.18
N ARG A 150 -5.00 3.56 -7.36
CA ARG A 150 -4.27 2.87 -6.29
C ARG A 150 -2.99 3.59 -5.82
N PRO A 151 -2.07 4.02 -6.70
CA PRO A 151 -0.77 4.57 -6.31
C PRO A 151 -0.85 5.91 -5.58
N ASN A 152 0.28 6.48 -5.15
CA ASN A 152 0.33 7.91 -4.82
C ASN A 152 0.22 8.80 -6.08
N ARG A 153 0.47 10.10 -5.96
CA ARG A 153 0.32 11.06 -7.09
C ARG A 153 1.63 11.63 -7.64
N ARG A 154 2.77 11.05 -7.26
CA ARG A 154 4.10 11.46 -7.73
C ARG A 154 4.17 11.40 -9.26
N ILE A 155 4.41 12.54 -9.92
CA ILE A 155 4.67 12.55 -11.36
C ILE A 155 6.04 11.93 -11.61
N GLN A 156 6.11 10.92 -12.48
CA GLN A 156 7.35 10.24 -12.87
C GLN A 156 8.08 10.95 -14.02
N GLY A 157 7.79 12.24 -14.20
CA GLY A 157 8.21 13.04 -15.34
C GLY A 157 9.72 13.01 -15.57
N LEU A 158 10.07 13.23 -16.83
CA LEU A 158 11.41 13.56 -17.31
C LEU A 158 11.64 15.09 -17.29
N LEU A 159 10.88 15.80 -16.46
CA LEU A 159 10.88 17.26 -16.36
C LEU A 159 12.32 17.77 -16.17
N ASP A 160 12.69 18.79 -16.95
CA ASP A 160 14.02 19.42 -17.00
C ASP A 160 15.18 18.57 -17.57
N GLN A 161 14.89 17.42 -18.21
CA GLN A 161 15.90 16.67 -18.96
C GLN A 161 15.85 16.98 -20.45
N ASP A 162 17.01 17.19 -21.07
CA ASP A 162 17.15 17.19 -22.53
C ASP A 162 16.86 15.76 -23.02
N ILE A 163 15.63 15.49 -23.43
CA ILE A 163 15.27 14.18 -23.98
C ILE A 163 15.82 14.11 -25.39
N VAL A 164 16.83 13.28 -25.55
CA VAL A 164 17.35 12.90 -26.86
C VAL A 164 17.08 11.43 -27.05
N CYS A 165 16.29 11.10 -28.07
CA CYS A 165 16.01 9.72 -28.43
C CYS A 165 17.18 9.18 -29.24
N TYR A 166 17.75 8.05 -28.85
CA TYR A 166 18.85 7.39 -29.56
C TYR A 166 18.43 6.03 -30.13
N ARG A 167 18.91 5.69 -31.33
CA ARG A 167 18.83 4.35 -31.89
C ARG A 167 19.76 3.38 -31.14
N GLN A 168 19.55 2.07 -31.33
CA GLN A 168 20.38 1.01 -30.72
C GLN A 168 21.87 1.12 -31.07
N ASP A 169 22.19 1.69 -32.24
CA ASP A 169 23.56 1.93 -32.70
C ASP A 169 24.20 3.19 -32.09
N GLY A 170 23.48 3.89 -31.20
CA GLY A 170 23.92 5.13 -30.54
C GLY A 170 23.75 6.39 -31.38
N SER A 171 23.20 6.32 -32.59
CA SER A 171 22.87 7.50 -33.40
C SER A 171 21.62 8.20 -32.87
N GLN A 172 21.59 9.54 -32.94
CA GLN A 172 20.40 10.30 -32.54
C GLN A 172 19.24 10.01 -33.51
N TYR A 173 18.11 9.61 -32.94
CA TYR A 173 16.86 9.32 -33.62
C TYR A 173 15.97 10.55 -33.73
N ALA A 174 15.77 11.28 -32.63
CA ALA A 174 14.94 12.48 -32.57
C ALA A 174 15.38 13.44 -31.45
N SER A 175 15.02 14.71 -31.58
CA SER A 175 15.13 15.74 -30.53
C SER A 175 13.73 16.25 -30.20
N VAL A 176 13.51 16.59 -28.93
CA VAL A 176 12.27 17.25 -28.50
C VAL A 176 12.07 18.59 -29.23
N PRO A 177 10.89 18.86 -29.80
CA PRO A 177 10.56 20.15 -30.40
C PRO A 177 10.67 21.32 -29.41
N SER A 178 11.10 22.49 -29.90
CA SER A 178 11.38 23.66 -29.05
C SER A 178 10.16 24.27 -28.35
N ASP A 179 8.96 23.94 -28.82
CA ASP A 179 7.68 24.39 -28.29
C ASP A 179 7.11 23.45 -27.22
N VAL A 180 7.78 22.32 -26.92
CA VAL A 180 7.44 21.43 -25.82
C VAL A 180 7.67 22.12 -24.47
N ASP A 181 6.75 21.85 -23.55
CA ASP A 181 6.77 22.33 -22.16
C ASP A 181 7.07 21.22 -21.16
N ARG A 182 6.55 20.01 -21.41
CA ARG A 182 6.78 18.85 -20.54
C ARG A 182 6.79 17.54 -21.32
N CYS A 183 7.53 16.56 -20.79
CA CYS A 183 7.47 15.19 -21.26
C CYS A 183 7.31 14.20 -20.10
N PHE A 184 6.60 13.11 -20.36
CA PHE A 184 6.31 12.05 -19.40
C PHE A 184 6.27 10.69 -20.11
N LEU A 185 6.50 9.63 -19.34
CA LEU A 185 6.18 8.28 -19.78
C LEU A 185 4.66 8.08 -19.70
N ALA A 186 4.11 7.35 -20.65
CA ALA A 186 2.72 6.95 -20.61
C ALA A 186 2.59 5.48 -21.00
N ASP A 187 1.56 4.84 -20.44
CA ASP A 187 1.04 3.60 -20.99
C ASP A 187 0.23 3.91 -22.24
N PHE A 188 0.44 3.13 -23.29
CA PHE A 188 -0.37 3.18 -24.51
C PHE A 188 -1.10 1.85 -24.71
N ASP A 189 -2.43 1.89 -24.71
CA ASP A 189 -3.28 0.72 -24.95
C ASP A 189 -4.09 0.94 -26.21
N ASP A 190 -3.70 0.32 -27.32
CA ASP A 190 -4.35 0.43 -28.64
C ASP A 190 -5.75 -0.22 -28.70
N THR A 191 -6.12 -1.01 -27.69
CA THR A 191 -7.41 -1.69 -27.59
C THR A 191 -8.45 -0.87 -26.86
N ALA A 192 -8.03 0.09 -26.02
CA ALA A 192 -8.88 0.76 -25.03
C ALA A 192 -9.65 -0.19 -24.08
N ASP A 193 -9.30 -1.48 -24.07
CA ASP A 193 -9.98 -2.52 -23.30
C ASP A 193 -9.35 -2.72 -21.91
N GLY A 194 -8.21 -2.08 -21.62
CA GLY A 194 -7.61 -2.03 -20.30
C GLY A 194 -7.07 -3.39 -19.84
N GLY A 195 -5.94 -3.81 -20.39
CA GLY A 195 -5.12 -4.91 -19.86
C GLY A 195 -3.85 -4.42 -19.15
N ASP A 196 -3.31 -5.17 -18.18
CA ASP A 196 -1.94 -5.00 -17.63
C ASP A 196 -0.94 -5.24 -18.78
N LEU A 197 -0.61 -4.18 -19.52
CA LEU A 197 0.28 -4.20 -20.66
C LEU A 197 1.65 -3.66 -20.20
N GLU A 198 2.49 -4.54 -19.66
CA GLU A 198 3.90 -4.23 -19.35
C GLU A 198 4.77 -4.01 -20.62
N GLU A 199 4.16 -3.83 -21.81
CA GLU A 199 4.83 -4.08 -23.09
C GLU A 199 5.03 -2.84 -23.99
N GLU A 200 4.29 -1.73 -23.82
CA GLU A 200 4.40 -0.55 -24.72
C GLU A 200 4.34 0.80 -23.98
N GLU A 201 5.34 1.10 -23.13
CA GLU A 201 5.51 2.47 -22.61
C GLU A 201 5.94 3.40 -23.75
N VAL A 202 5.37 4.61 -23.82
CA VAL A 202 5.77 5.65 -24.79
C VAL A 202 6.24 6.90 -24.05
N VAL A 203 7.21 7.62 -24.64
CA VAL A 203 7.51 8.99 -24.17
C VAL A 203 6.57 9.94 -24.88
N VAL A 204 5.80 10.68 -24.09
CA VAL A 204 4.87 11.70 -24.57
C VAL A 204 5.42 13.07 -24.20
N CYS A 205 5.49 13.97 -25.16
CA CYS A 205 5.84 15.38 -24.94
C CYS A 205 4.67 16.28 -25.32
N GLU A 206 4.30 17.22 -24.45
CA GLU A 206 3.21 18.17 -24.69
C GLU A 206 3.77 19.55 -25.03
N SER A 207 3.23 20.17 -26.09
CA SER A 207 3.49 21.57 -26.43
C SER A 207 3.03 22.52 -25.32
N ARG A 208 3.68 23.68 -25.20
CA ARG A 208 3.40 24.73 -24.19
C ARG A 208 1.99 25.30 -24.26
N ASP A 209 1.37 25.32 -25.42
CA ASP A 209 -0.02 25.76 -25.57
C ASP A 209 -1.04 24.62 -25.38
N GLY A 210 -0.57 23.41 -25.08
CA GLY A 210 -1.38 22.20 -24.89
C GLY A 210 -2.11 21.75 -26.15
N SER A 211 -1.76 22.28 -27.33
CA SER A 211 -2.41 21.94 -28.61
C SER A 211 -1.96 20.60 -29.17
N SER A 212 -0.76 20.16 -28.78
CA SER A 212 0.01 19.15 -29.47
C SER A 212 0.66 18.15 -28.51
N LEU A 213 0.64 16.87 -28.92
CA LEU A 213 1.35 15.77 -28.30
C LEU A 213 2.35 15.18 -29.30
N TYR A 214 3.60 15.01 -28.89
CA TYR A 214 4.63 14.28 -29.62
C TYR A 214 4.84 12.93 -28.94
N LEU A 215 4.67 11.85 -29.70
CA LEU A 215 4.87 10.49 -29.22
C LEU A 215 6.20 9.95 -29.74
N PHE A 216 7.03 9.49 -28.83
CA PHE A 216 8.26 8.77 -29.15
C PHE A 216 8.08 7.34 -28.65
N GLU A 217 7.91 6.40 -29.58
CA GLU A 217 7.95 4.97 -29.27
C GLU A 217 9.38 4.61 -28.85
N PRO A 218 9.64 4.25 -27.58
CA PRO A 218 10.82 3.50 -27.23
C PRO A 218 10.57 2.11 -27.79
N SER A 219 10.91 1.95 -29.05
CA SER A 219 11.07 0.65 -29.63
C SER A 219 12.10 -0.12 -28.83
N LEU A 220 11.61 -0.99 -27.98
CA LEU A 220 12.42 -1.65 -27.01
C LEU A 220 11.69 -2.95 -26.76
N ASN A 221 12.02 -3.93 -27.60
CA ASN A 221 11.87 -5.34 -27.27
C ASN A 221 12.90 -5.72 -26.17
N VAL A 222 13.11 -4.83 -25.20
CA VAL A 222 13.97 -5.03 -24.03
C VAL A 222 13.07 -5.18 -22.82
N ASP A 223 13.55 -5.97 -21.87
CA ASP A 223 12.89 -6.15 -20.60
C ASP A 223 12.68 -4.79 -19.91
N SER A 224 11.53 -4.58 -19.28
CA SER A 224 11.23 -3.43 -18.41
C SER A 224 12.38 -3.04 -17.47
N ALA A 225 13.19 -4.03 -17.07
CA ALA A 225 14.41 -3.86 -16.30
C ALA A 225 15.50 -3.04 -17.00
N GLU A 226 15.76 -3.30 -18.28
CA GLU A 226 16.78 -2.60 -19.07
C GLU A 226 16.35 -1.16 -19.39
N MET A 227 15.04 -0.93 -19.60
CA MET A 227 14.49 0.42 -19.79
C MET A 227 14.60 1.27 -18.52
N PHE A 228 14.26 0.70 -17.35
CA PHE A 228 14.44 1.38 -16.07
C PHE A 228 15.90 1.73 -15.80
N ASP A 229 16.83 0.80 -16.06
CA ASP A 229 18.26 1.06 -15.86
C ASP A 229 18.80 2.09 -16.86
N ALA A 230 18.28 2.14 -18.09
CA ALA A 230 18.61 3.17 -19.07
C ALA A 230 18.11 4.57 -18.64
N LEU A 231 16.85 4.67 -18.18
CA LEU A 231 16.22 5.92 -17.79
C LEU A 231 16.73 6.45 -16.43
N TYR A 232 16.94 5.56 -15.46
CA TYR A 232 17.18 5.94 -14.06
C TYR A 232 18.54 5.50 -13.51
N GLY A 233 19.25 4.58 -14.17
CA GLY A 233 20.57 4.09 -13.78
C GLY A 233 21.75 4.71 -14.55
N SER A 234 21.48 5.44 -15.64
CA SER A 234 22.51 6.11 -16.44
C SER A 234 23.11 7.33 -15.73
N THR A 235 24.44 7.47 -15.78
CA THR A 235 25.15 8.69 -15.35
C THR A 235 25.12 9.79 -16.42
N ASP A 236 24.57 9.48 -17.59
CA ASP A 236 24.26 10.40 -18.67
C ASP A 236 22.73 10.66 -18.66
N PRO A 237 22.25 11.69 -17.93
CA PRO A 237 20.83 11.93 -17.66
C PRO A 237 20.00 12.33 -18.88
N ALA A 238 20.55 12.23 -20.10
CA ALA A 238 19.95 12.66 -21.36
C ALA A 238 19.66 11.52 -22.35
N ARG A 239 19.95 10.26 -21.99
CA ARG A 239 19.80 9.10 -22.90
C ARG A 239 18.48 8.36 -22.67
N VAL A 240 17.45 8.74 -23.42
CA VAL A 240 16.31 7.85 -23.68
C VAL A 240 16.66 7.01 -24.91
N VAL A 241 16.84 5.70 -24.74
CA VAL A 241 17.10 4.80 -25.87
C VAL A 241 15.77 4.40 -26.51
N CYS A 242 15.57 4.77 -27.77
CA CYS A 242 14.43 4.39 -28.60
C CYS A 242 14.96 3.53 -29.77
N ALA A 243 15.11 2.22 -29.60
CA ALA A 243 15.79 1.31 -30.54
C ALA A 243 14.86 0.55 -31.53
N SER A 244 14.50 1.12 -32.70
CA SER A 244 13.44 0.51 -33.53
C SER A 244 13.99 -0.39 -34.62
N SER A 245 13.61 -1.67 -34.56
CA SER A 245 13.76 -2.63 -35.65
C SER A 245 12.46 -3.36 -36.03
N GLN A 246 11.28 -3.01 -35.50
CA GLN A 246 10.02 -3.70 -35.78
C GLN A 246 9.03 -2.85 -36.58
N ARG A 247 8.62 -3.39 -37.73
CA ARG A 247 7.48 -2.96 -38.54
C ARG A 247 6.21 -3.61 -37.98
N ARG A 248 5.43 -2.91 -37.15
CA ARG A 248 3.99 -3.17 -37.03
C ARG A 248 3.25 -1.84 -37.09
N VAL A 249 2.92 -1.48 -38.33
CA VAL A 249 2.05 -0.37 -38.66
C VAL A 249 0.62 -0.90 -38.55
N TRP A 250 -0.08 -0.62 -37.46
CA TRP A 250 -1.54 -0.58 -37.51
C TRP A 250 -1.92 0.77 -38.14
N LYS A 251 -2.21 0.76 -39.44
CA LYS A 251 -2.95 1.83 -40.13
C LYS A 251 -4.40 1.32 -40.24
N ASP A 252 -5.42 2.14 -40.00
CA ASP A 252 -5.61 3.50 -40.52
C ASP A 252 -6.06 4.48 -39.40
N ALA A 253 -5.42 5.61 -39.08
CA ALA A 253 -4.41 6.41 -39.76
C ALA A 253 -3.58 7.24 -38.75
N TRP A 254 -2.25 7.16 -38.85
CA TRP A 254 -1.31 8.22 -38.44
C TRP A 254 -0.44 8.56 -39.66
N PRO A 255 -0.49 9.78 -40.21
CA PRO A 255 0.39 10.17 -41.31
C PRO A 255 1.73 10.68 -40.78
N LEU A 256 2.58 9.75 -40.34
CA LEU A 256 4.01 9.90 -40.04
C LEU A 256 4.74 10.89 -40.96
N ILE A 257 5.14 12.07 -40.46
CA ILE A 257 6.46 12.70 -40.65
C ILE A 257 6.67 13.79 -39.58
N GLY A 258 7.47 13.54 -38.52
CA GLY A 258 8.20 14.58 -37.75
C GLY A 258 7.44 15.79 -37.12
N GLU A 259 6.11 15.86 -37.26
CA GLU A 259 5.25 17.02 -36.99
C GLU A 259 3.82 16.55 -36.58
N ASP A 260 3.66 15.31 -36.10
CA ASP A 260 2.35 14.67 -35.88
C ASP A 260 1.75 14.89 -34.49
N THR A 261 0.97 15.97 -34.39
CA THR A 261 0.26 16.40 -33.19
C THR A 261 -1.12 15.74 -33.12
N VAL A 262 -1.38 14.89 -32.12
CA VAL A 262 -2.76 14.44 -31.81
C VAL A 262 -3.41 15.39 -30.82
N ALA A 263 -4.70 15.70 -31.03
CA ALA A 263 -5.46 16.52 -30.12
C ALA A 263 -5.55 15.84 -28.73
N LEU A 264 -4.98 16.49 -27.73
CA LEU A 264 -4.86 16.05 -26.33
C LEU A 264 -6.19 15.59 -25.71
N LYS A 265 -7.31 16.15 -26.19
CA LYS A 265 -8.66 15.80 -25.75
C LYS A 265 -9.12 14.42 -26.25
N THR A 266 -8.73 14.01 -27.45
CA THR A 266 -9.16 12.73 -28.06
C THR A 266 -8.37 11.57 -27.46
N ALA A 267 -7.04 11.68 -27.40
CA ALA A 267 -6.17 10.63 -26.84
C ALA A 267 -6.50 10.32 -25.36
N ARG A 268 -6.83 11.34 -24.56
CA ARG A 268 -7.20 11.16 -23.15
C ARG A 268 -8.65 10.72 -22.93
N ALA A 269 -9.58 11.08 -23.83
CA ALA A 269 -11.00 10.77 -23.65
C ALA A 269 -11.33 9.30 -23.95
N ASP A 270 -10.59 8.69 -24.87
CA ASP A 270 -10.87 7.33 -25.34
C ASP A 270 -10.03 6.27 -24.61
N GLY A 271 -9.24 6.66 -23.59
CA GLY A 271 -8.50 5.73 -22.73
C GLY A 271 -7.16 5.23 -23.28
N TYR A 272 -6.77 5.63 -24.49
CA TYR A 272 -5.55 5.16 -25.17
C TYR A 272 -4.24 5.62 -24.53
N LEU A 273 -4.23 6.67 -23.71
CA LEU A 273 -3.00 7.27 -23.18
C LEU A 273 -3.13 7.61 -21.69
N GLN A 274 -2.39 6.89 -20.83
CA GLN A 274 -2.35 7.13 -19.39
C GLN A 274 -0.96 7.60 -18.96
N GLU A 275 -0.86 8.86 -18.51
CA GLU A 275 0.38 9.41 -17.94
C GLU A 275 0.85 8.54 -16.75
N SER A 276 2.06 7.99 -16.87
CA SER A 276 2.75 7.21 -15.85
C SER A 276 2.98 8.08 -14.63
N SER A 277 2.11 7.90 -13.64
CA SER A 277 2.13 8.68 -12.42
C SER A 277 1.82 7.78 -11.23
N GLY A 278 2.43 8.13 -10.12
CA GLY A 278 2.33 7.41 -8.87
C GLY A 278 3.35 6.29 -8.72
N VAL A 279 3.56 5.92 -7.46
CA VAL A 279 4.31 4.76 -7.01
C VAL A 279 3.37 3.94 -6.14
N ASP A 280 3.36 2.62 -6.30
CA ASP A 280 2.71 1.73 -5.35
C ASP A 280 3.54 1.77 -4.05
N LEU A 281 3.00 2.47 -3.05
CA LEU A 281 3.67 2.65 -1.77
C LEU A 281 3.97 1.30 -1.09
N ASN A 282 3.12 0.29 -1.29
CA ASN A 282 3.36 -1.06 -0.77
C ASN A 282 4.25 -1.91 -1.70
N ARG A 283 5.06 -1.26 -2.55
CA ARG A 283 6.21 -1.84 -3.26
C ARG A 283 7.50 -1.05 -3.01
N ASN A 284 7.44 0.02 -2.22
CA ASN A 284 8.51 1.01 -2.09
C ASN A 284 9.36 0.82 -0.81
N PHE A 285 9.12 -0.20 0.01
CA PHE A 285 9.91 -0.47 1.22
C PHE A 285 11.22 -1.20 0.93
N GLN A 286 12.23 -0.99 1.77
CA GLN A 286 13.63 -1.41 1.53
C GLN A 286 13.86 -2.92 1.46
N TYR A 287 13.11 -3.71 2.23
CA TYR A 287 13.38 -5.14 2.29
C TYR A 287 12.90 -5.83 1.02
N LYS A 288 13.84 -6.52 0.36
CA LYS A 288 13.57 -7.20 -0.91
C LYS A 288 12.94 -6.23 -1.92
N TRP A 289 13.35 -4.96 -1.94
CA TRP A 289 12.81 -3.94 -2.85
C TRP A 289 13.08 -4.24 -4.33
N ASP A 290 14.27 -4.78 -4.63
CA ASP A 290 14.74 -5.08 -5.99
C ASP A 290 15.18 -6.54 -6.12
N VAL A 291 14.27 -7.48 -5.85
CA VAL A 291 14.55 -8.91 -6.03
C VAL A 291 14.30 -9.34 -7.47
N VAL A 292 15.37 -9.83 -8.10
CA VAL A 292 15.33 -10.59 -9.35
C VAL A 292 15.18 -12.07 -9.01
N GLN A 293 13.99 -12.53 -8.62
CA GLN A 293 13.67 -13.97 -8.67
C GLN A 293 13.17 -14.38 -10.07
N ASP A 294 13.47 -15.61 -10.44
CA ASP A 294 13.25 -16.24 -11.76
C ASP A 294 11.77 -16.51 -12.13
N GLN A 295 10.81 -15.86 -11.47
CA GLN A 295 9.38 -16.09 -11.70
C GLN A 295 8.87 -15.13 -12.77
N LYS A 296 9.00 -15.55 -14.03
CA LYS A 296 8.49 -14.93 -15.27
C LYS A 296 6.97 -14.78 -15.35
N HIS A 297 6.27 -15.09 -14.27
CA HIS A 297 4.84 -14.89 -14.17
C HIS A 297 4.60 -14.09 -12.90
N LEU A 298 3.79 -13.04 -13.04
CA LEU A 298 3.15 -12.21 -12.01
C LEU A 298 3.74 -10.81 -11.88
N PHE A 299 3.01 -9.84 -12.45
CA PHE A 299 2.49 -8.55 -11.95
C PHE A 299 3.10 -7.86 -10.70
N ILE A 300 4.20 -8.30 -10.14
CA ILE A 300 4.60 -8.02 -8.74
C ILE A 300 5.79 -7.06 -8.66
N ARG A 301 6.49 -6.86 -9.79
CA ARG A 301 7.85 -6.31 -9.84
C ARG A 301 8.00 -5.20 -10.85
N SER A 302 6.97 -4.39 -11.00
CA SER A 302 7.02 -3.45 -12.09
C SER A 302 8.08 -2.37 -11.83
N ARG A 303 9.09 -2.41 -12.70
CA ARG A 303 10.04 -1.33 -12.95
C ARG A 303 9.47 -0.33 -13.95
N SER A 304 8.30 -0.62 -14.54
CA SER A 304 7.60 0.25 -15.47
C SER A 304 6.82 1.33 -14.69
N PRO A 305 7.11 2.63 -14.90
CA PRO A 305 6.37 3.73 -14.28
C PRO A 305 4.88 3.80 -14.62
N SER A 306 4.42 3.18 -15.73
CA SER A 306 2.97 3.12 -16.05
C SER A 306 2.21 2.14 -15.15
N SER A 307 2.87 1.09 -14.69
CA SER A 307 2.24 0.04 -13.90
C SER A 307 1.65 0.57 -12.60
N ARG A 308 0.44 0.10 -12.29
CA ARG A 308 -0.21 0.33 -10.99
C ARG A 308 0.58 -0.23 -9.80
N MET A 309 1.57 -1.09 -10.07
CA MET A 309 2.44 -1.75 -9.09
C MET A 309 3.89 -1.25 -9.21
N PHE A 310 4.10 -0.09 -9.86
CA PHE A 310 5.41 0.54 -9.98
C PHE A 310 6.05 0.76 -8.61
N ARG A 311 7.22 0.17 -8.40
CA ARG A 311 7.91 0.14 -7.09
C ARG A 311 8.65 1.43 -6.72
N GLY A 312 8.67 2.41 -7.62
CA GLY A 312 9.46 3.64 -7.50
C GLY A 312 10.89 3.49 -8.05
N ARG A 313 11.62 4.60 -8.10
CA ARG A 313 12.98 4.66 -8.67
C ARG A 313 14.07 4.12 -7.72
N LYS A 314 13.79 4.12 -6.42
CA LYS A 314 14.63 3.56 -5.36
C LYS A 314 13.74 3.17 -4.18
N MET A 315 14.24 2.31 -3.30
CA MET A 315 13.57 2.08 -2.02
C MET A 315 13.41 3.39 -1.25
N ILE A 316 12.27 3.54 -0.57
CA ILE A 316 11.91 4.72 0.23
C ILE A 316 12.07 6.01 -0.60
N SER A 317 11.63 5.98 -1.87
CA SER A 317 11.65 7.16 -2.74
C SER A 317 10.53 8.13 -2.44
N GLU A 318 9.43 7.64 -1.86
CA GLU A 318 8.22 8.41 -1.62
C GLU A 318 8.21 9.04 -0.22
N ALA A 319 7.59 10.22 -0.10
CA ALA A 319 7.55 10.95 1.16
C ALA A 319 6.71 10.22 2.22
N GLU A 320 5.71 9.46 1.77
CA GLU A 320 4.79 8.64 2.55
C GLU A 320 5.50 7.44 3.19
N THR A 321 6.25 6.65 2.41
CA THR A 321 7.06 5.55 2.96
C THR A 321 8.18 6.10 3.85
N ALA A 322 8.81 7.21 3.47
CA ALA A 322 9.79 7.89 4.32
C ALA A 322 9.20 8.41 5.65
N ALA A 323 7.93 8.82 5.67
CA ALA A 323 7.25 9.24 6.90
C ALA A 323 7.06 8.07 7.86
N MET A 324 6.75 6.88 7.34
CA MET A 324 6.66 5.67 8.15
C MET A 324 8.03 5.25 8.72
N GLU A 325 9.11 5.32 7.93
CA GLU A 325 10.47 5.06 8.44
C GLU A 325 10.85 6.03 9.57
N ARG A 326 10.50 7.33 9.42
CA ARG A 326 10.72 8.31 10.50
C ARG A 326 9.90 8.02 11.75
N LEU A 327 8.65 7.57 11.60
CA LEU A 327 7.81 7.18 12.73
C LEU A 327 8.42 5.98 13.47
N VAL A 328 8.81 4.94 12.73
CA VAL A 328 9.39 3.71 13.30
C VAL A 328 10.74 3.99 13.96
N ALA A 329 11.56 4.88 13.39
CA ALA A 329 12.82 5.30 14.00
C ALA A 329 12.62 6.17 15.26
N ARG A 330 11.53 6.95 15.33
CA ARG A 330 11.25 7.86 16.46
C ARG A 330 10.61 7.15 17.65
N MET A 331 9.80 6.13 17.40
CA MET A 331 8.94 5.51 18.40
C MET A 331 9.36 4.05 18.65
N ASN A 332 9.14 3.53 19.85
CA ASN A 332 9.34 2.13 20.17
C ASN A 332 8.24 1.22 19.56
N VAL A 333 8.18 1.13 18.23
CA VAL A 333 7.15 0.36 17.52
C VAL A 333 7.38 -1.13 17.71
N VAL A 334 6.42 -1.86 18.27
CA VAL A 334 6.54 -3.31 18.51
C VAL A 334 5.62 -4.15 17.64
N ALA A 335 4.55 -3.54 17.14
CA ALA A 335 3.60 -4.21 16.25
C ALA A 335 2.99 -3.23 15.25
N LEU A 336 2.58 -3.74 14.09
CA LEU A 336 1.98 -2.97 13.01
C LEU A 336 0.86 -3.75 12.32
N ILE A 337 -0.29 -3.11 12.10
CA ILE A 337 -1.33 -3.59 11.17
C ILE A 337 -1.39 -2.64 9.98
N ASP A 338 -1.26 -3.17 8.77
CA ASP A 338 -1.51 -2.44 7.53
C ASP A 338 -2.80 -2.94 6.88
N TYR A 339 -3.85 -2.10 6.93
CA TYR A 339 -5.17 -2.45 6.41
C TYR A 339 -5.27 -2.23 4.90
N HIS A 340 -5.84 -3.22 4.22
CA HIS A 340 -6.10 -3.23 2.78
C HIS A 340 -7.54 -3.66 2.47
N ALA A 341 -7.91 -3.66 1.19
CA ALA A 341 -9.18 -4.21 0.71
C ALA A 341 -9.07 -4.92 -0.66
N GLY A 342 -9.97 -5.88 -0.87
CA GLY A 342 -10.05 -6.70 -2.08
C GLY A 342 -9.95 -8.21 -1.82
N SER A 343 -9.83 -8.63 -0.56
CA SER A 343 -10.02 -10.01 -0.11
C SER A 343 -10.47 -10.04 1.37
N THR A 344 -10.63 -11.24 1.96
CA THR A 344 -10.90 -11.42 3.40
C THR A 344 -9.80 -12.27 4.01
N GLN A 345 -8.64 -11.65 4.26
CA GLN A 345 -7.44 -12.35 4.70
C GLN A 345 -6.68 -11.59 5.78
N VAL A 346 -6.15 -12.32 6.76
CA VAL A 346 -5.14 -11.85 7.71
C VAL A 346 -3.80 -12.40 7.22
N LEU A 347 -2.97 -11.53 6.68
CA LEU A 347 -1.76 -11.92 5.98
C LEU A 347 -0.51 -11.64 6.84
N TYR A 348 0.37 -12.63 6.99
CA TYR A 348 1.61 -12.52 7.78
C TYR A 348 2.89 -12.76 6.96
N PRO A 349 4.09 -12.37 7.44
CA PRO A 349 5.33 -12.48 6.66
C PRO A 349 5.66 -13.93 6.26
N TYR A 350 6.26 -14.16 5.08
CA TYR A 350 6.70 -13.17 4.09
C TYR A 350 5.80 -13.07 2.85
N ALA A 351 5.59 -11.86 2.34
CA ALA A 351 4.97 -11.63 1.04
C ALA A 351 5.91 -11.96 -0.13
N TYR A 352 7.20 -11.66 -0.05
CA TYR A 352 8.11 -11.77 -1.21
C TYR A 352 8.40 -13.20 -1.67
N SER A 353 8.00 -14.20 -0.88
CA SER A 353 8.27 -15.62 -1.13
C SER A 353 7.13 -16.46 -0.57
N THR A 354 6.77 -17.54 -1.27
CA THR A 354 5.81 -18.54 -0.77
C THR A 354 6.50 -19.71 -0.06
N THR A 355 7.84 -19.77 -0.11
CA THR A 355 8.62 -20.89 0.45
C THR A 355 9.51 -20.48 1.62
N GLU A 356 9.83 -19.19 1.76
CA GLU A 356 10.58 -18.69 2.90
C GLU A 356 9.61 -18.30 4.03
N HIS A 357 9.99 -18.65 5.26
CA HIS A 357 9.17 -18.41 6.45
C HIS A 357 9.92 -17.55 7.48
N ALA A 358 9.15 -16.92 8.35
CA ALA A 358 9.63 -16.14 9.50
C ALA A 358 10.27 -17.05 10.59
N GLU A 359 11.40 -17.70 10.31
CA GLU A 359 11.99 -18.72 11.21
C GLU A 359 12.79 -18.14 12.40
N HIS A 360 12.77 -16.82 12.61
CA HIS A 360 13.38 -16.20 13.78
C HIS A 360 12.56 -16.48 15.06
N THR A 361 13.01 -15.95 16.19
CA THR A 361 12.36 -16.15 17.49
C THR A 361 12.20 -14.84 18.27
N TYR A 362 12.21 -13.69 17.59
CA TYR A 362 12.14 -12.38 18.22
C TYR A 362 10.83 -12.19 18.98
N LEU A 363 9.73 -12.67 18.40
CA LEU A 363 8.36 -12.46 18.85
C LEU A 363 7.82 -13.73 19.52
N GLY A 364 8.00 -14.89 18.89
CA GLY A 364 7.39 -16.16 19.29
C GLY A 364 8.00 -16.78 20.55
N LYS A 365 9.25 -16.44 20.90
CA LYS A 365 9.98 -17.08 22.01
C LYS A 365 9.25 -16.98 23.34
N ARG A 366 8.60 -15.85 23.63
CA ARG A 366 7.81 -15.63 24.86
C ARG A 366 6.65 -16.64 24.98
N TRP A 367 6.11 -17.11 23.86
CA TRP A 367 5.04 -18.11 23.79
C TRP A 367 5.56 -19.53 23.48
N GLY A 368 6.89 -19.71 23.45
CA GLY A 368 7.53 -20.99 23.14
C GLY A 368 7.32 -21.44 21.70
N LYS A 369 7.25 -20.49 20.76
CA LYS A 369 7.09 -20.68 19.31
C LYS A 369 8.25 -20.02 18.55
N ASN A 370 8.49 -20.42 17.30
CA ASN A 370 9.22 -19.56 16.35
C ASN A 370 8.27 -18.46 15.84
N ASP A 371 8.80 -17.47 15.14
CA ASP A 371 8.02 -16.30 14.71
C ASP A 371 6.97 -16.70 13.66
N TYR A 372 7.27 -17.65 12.76
CA TYR A 372 6.32 -18.19 11.79
C TYR A 372 5.08 -18.78 12.47
N GLU A 373 5.29 -19.67 13.43
CA GLU A 373 4.18 -20.30 14.17
C GLU A 373 3.44 -19.28 15.05
N ALA A 374 4.13 -18.28 15.58
CA ALA A 374 3.48 -17.19 16.31
C ALA A 374 2.58 -16.37 15.39
N PHE A 375 3.07 -15.98 14.21
CA PHE A 375 2.32 -15.25 13.19
C PHE A 375 1.12 -16.04 12.66
N ARG A 376 1.30 -17.34 12.39
CA ARG A 376 0.20 -18.21 11.97
C ARG A 376 -0.91 -18.24 13.02
N LEU A 377 -0.56 -18.58 14.27
CA LEU A 377 -1.52 -18.73 15.36
C LEU A 377 -2.23 -17.42 15.71
N LEU A 378 -1.50 -16.30 15.76
CA LEU A 378 -2.12 -15.00 16.04
C LEU A 378 -3.06 -14.59 14.89
N SER A 379 -2.68 -14.86 13.64
CA SER A 379 -3.50 -14.50 12.48
C SER A 379 -4.76 -15.36 12.38
N GLU A 380 -4.66 -16.65 12.70
CA GLU A 380 -5.81 -17.55 12.83
C GLU A 380 -6.76 -17.12 13.95
N GLN A 381 -6.21 -16.67 15.08
CA GLN A 381 -7.01 -16.14 16.18
C GLN A 381 -7.73 -14.84 15.78
N ILE A 382 -7.04 -13.93 15.09
CA ILE A 382 -7.67 -12.72 14.53
C ILE A 382 -8.77 -13.12 13.55
N ALA A 383 -8.49 -13.95 12.54
CA ALA A 383 -9.50 -14.42 11.58
C ALA A 383 -10.70 -15.10 12.27
N SER A 384 -10.45 -15.88 13.33
CA SER A 384 -11.51 -16.49 14.14
C SER A 384 -12.39 -15.45 14.84
N ILE A 385 -11.82 -14.34 15.32
CA ILE A 385 -12.57 -13.20 15.88
C ILE A 385 -13.40 -12.52 14.79
N LEU A 386 -12.80 -12.23 13.64
CA LEU A 386 -13.48 -11.56 12.52
C LEU A 386 -14.70 -12.38 12.04
N ASN A 387 -14.58 -13.71 11.99
CA ASN A 387 -15.65 -14.62 11.54
C ASN A 387 -16.77 -14.87 12.58
N ARG A 388 -16.72 -14.28 13.78
CA ARG A 388 -17.74 -14.57 14.84
C ARG A 388 -19.15 -14.17 14.43
N HIS A 389 -19.26 -13.11 13.64
CA HIS A 389 -20.52 -12.48 13.28
C HIS A 389 -21.21 -13.13 12.07
N ASP A 390 -20.57 -14.16 11.48
CA ASP A 390 -20.96 -14.72 10.19
C ASP A 390 -21.60 -16.12 10.29
N ARG A 391 -21.91 -16.60 11.51
CA ARG A 391 -22.37 -17.98 11.78
C ARG A 391 -23.78 -18.33 11.28
N GLY A 392 -24.12 -17.97 10.05
CA GLY A 392 -25.36 -18.37 9.39
C GLY A 392 -25.64 -17.74 8.02
N ASP A 393 -24.81 -16.80 7.55
CA ASP A 393 -25.01 -16.14 6.25
C ASP A 393 -24.02 -16.69 5.20
N PRO A 394 -24.47 -17.55 4.26
CA PRO A 394 -23.61 -18.15 3.24
C PRO A 394 -23.12 -17.17 2.18
N SER A 395 -23.57 -15.90 2.20
CA SER A 395 -23.11 -14.86 1.29
C SER A 395 -21.86 -14.12 1.78
N ILE A 396 -21.41 -14.39 3.01
CA ILE A 396 -20.23 -13.74 3.60
C ILE A 396 -18.99 -14.60 3.36
N VAL A 397 -17.96 -14.00 2.77
CA VAL A 397 -16.66 -14.65 2.58
C VAL A 397 -15.90 -14.65 3.92
N ASN A 398 -15.65 -15.84 4.47
CA ASN A 398 -14.91 -15.97 5.72
C ASN A 398 -13.48 -15.42 5.59
N PHE A 399 -13.00 -14.81 6.66
CA PHE A 399 -11.59 -14.48 6.82
C PHE A 399 -10.73 -15.72 6.95
N THR A 400 -9.61 -15.73 6.25
CA THR A 400 -8.57 -16.77 6.36
C THR A 400 -7.24 -16.16 6.79
N ALA A 401 -6.41 -16.95 7.47
CA ALA A 401 -5.05 -16.55 7.80
C ALA A 401 -4.10 -17.21 6.81
N ALA A 402 -3.20 -16.43 6.19
CA ALA A 402 -2.26 -16.96 5.20
C ALA A 402 -0.98 -16.12 5.14
N GLN A 403 0.09 -16.69 4.60
CA GLN A 403 1.32 -15.94 4.34
C GLN A 403 1.15 -14.98 3.14
N ASN A 404 0.52 -15.50 2.08
CA ASN A 404 0.27 -14.84 0.80
C ASN A 404 -1.20 -14.98 0.41
N TYR A 405 -1.67 -14.15 -0.53
CA TYR A 405 -3.04 -14.24 -1.05
C TYR A 405 -3.35 -15.63 -1.63
N ASN A 406 -2.37 -16.24 -2.30
CA ASN A 406 -2.42 -17.60 -2.84
C ASN A 406 -0.99 -18.12 -3.03
N ASP A 407 -0.87 -19.38 -3.47
CA ASP A 407 0.41 -20.11 -3.58
C ASP A 407 1.34 -19.59 -4.69
N VAL A 408 0.92 -18.59 -5.46
CA VAL A 408 1.73 -18.00 -6.54
C VAL A 408 2.00 -16.51 -6.33
N SER A 409 1.09 -15.76 -5.69
CA SER A 409 1.15 -14.30 -5.59
C SER A 409 2.12 -13.85 -4.50
N VAL A 410 3.27 -13.33 -4.91
CA VAL A 410 4.26 -12.70 -4.02
C VAL A 410 4.16 -11.17 -4.01
N GLY A 411 4.86 -10.51 -3.10
CA GLY A 411 4.94 -9.05 -2.99
C GLY A 411 6.32 -8.62 -2.51
N SER A 412 7.07 -7.89 -3.32
CA SER A 412 8.39 -7.36 -2.96
C SER A 412 8.30 -5.92 -2.45
N GLY A 413 9.18 -5.51 -1.54
CA GLY A 413 9.19 -4.13 -1.01
C GLY A 413 7.89 -3.74 -0.28
N VAL A 414 7.24 -4.68 0.40
CA VAL A 414 6.03 -4.43 1.19
C VAL A 414 6.37 -4.01 2.63
N ALA A 415 5.51 -3.20 3.26
CA ALA A 415 5.71 -2.68 4.62
C ALA A 415 5.90 -3.81 5.63
N ARG A 416 5.02 -4.81 5.58
CA ARG A 416 4.99 -5.94 6.51
C ARG A 416 6.30 -6.70 6.58
N ASP A 417 6.81 -7.14 5.43
CA ASP A 417 8.03 -7.93 5.35
C ASP A 417 9.24 -7.09 5.79
N CYS A 418 9.26 -5.80 5.41
CA CYS A 418 10.29 -4.86 5.80
C CYS A 418 10.37 -4.73 7.32
N TYR A 419 9.28 -4.34 7.96
CA TYR A 419 9.27 -4.09 9.39
C TYR A 419 9.50 -5.35 10.23
N TYR A 420 9.02 -6.51 9.78
CA TYR A 420 9.38 -7.74 10.46
C TYR A 420 10.89 -8.03 10.34
N GLN A 421 11.44 -7.99 9.13
CA GLN A 421 12.82 -8.44 8.92
C GLN A 421 13.88 -7.45 9.40
N THR A 422 13.68 -6.15 9.15
CA THR A 422 14.70 -5.14 9.47
C THR A 422 14.52 -4.59 10.88
N GLU A 423 13.28 -4.51 11.36
CA GLU A 423 12.94 -3.83 12.62
C GLU A 423 12.46 -4.77 13.73
N ARG A 424 12.31 -6.08 13.46
CA ARG A 424 11.76 -7.06 14.41
C ARG A 424 10.37 -6.68 14.92
N ILE A 425 9.59 -5.95 14.12
CA ILE A 425 8.20 -5.58 14.43
C ILE A 425 7.29 -6.75 14.10
N ALA A 426 6.31 -7.03 14.96
CA ALA A 426 5.20 -7.89 14.60
C ALA A 426 4.29 -7.18 13.59
N ALA A 427 4.55 -7.33 12.30
CA ALA A 427 3.78 -6.69 11.25
C ALA A 427 2.85 -7.69 10.53
N ILE A 428 1.59 -7.31 10.32
CA ILE A 428 0.61 -8.08 9.53
C ILE A 428 -0.18 -7.14 8.62
N ASN A 429 -0.79 -7.71 7.59
CA ASN A 429 -1.81 -7.02 6.79
C ASN A 429 -3.18 -7.63 7.11
N ILE A 430 -4.23 -6.80 7.06
CA ILE A 430 -5.61 -7.30 7.13
C ILE A 430 -6.38 -6.73 5.94
N GLU A 431 -6.93 -7.63 5.14
CA GLU A 431 -7.80 -7.34 4.01
C GLU A 431 -9.25 -7.29 4.51
N VAL A 432 -9.80 -6.09 4.66
CA VAL A 432 -11.01 -5.86 5.48
C VAL A 432 -12.30 -6.34 4.85
N HIS A 433 -12.31 -6.56 3.53
CA HIS A 433 -13.47 -6.99 2.74
C HIS A 433 -13.05 -7.45 1.33
N ASP A 434 -13.78 -8.39 0.76
CA ASP A 434 -13.56 -8.95 -0.58
C ASP A 434 -13.84 -7.99 -1.74
N LYS A 435 -14.39 -6.80 -1.47
CA LYS A 435 -14.73 -5.79 -2.47
C LYS A 435 -13.95 -4.51 -2.23
N ARG A 436 -13.56 -3.87 -3.33
CA ARG A 436 -12.99 -2.52 -3.35
C ARG A 436 -14.10 -1.53 -3.65
N TYR A 437 -14.76 -1.10 -2.59
CA TYR A 437 -15.92 -0.22 -2.66
C TYR A 437 -15.56 1.25 -2.88
N THR A 438 -16.52 2.03 -3.41
CA THR A 438 -16.45 3.50 -3.51
C THR A 438 -17.60 4.18 -2.73
N TYR A 439 -17.45 5.41 -2.23
CA TYR A 439 -18.44 6.22 -1.51
C TYR A 439 -19.65 6.61 -2.35
N GLU A 440 -19.59 6.54 -3.67
CA GLU A 440 -20.80 6.68 -4.48
C GLU A 440 -21.62 5.39 -4.55
N ASN A 441 -21.04 4.27 -4.14
CA ASN A 441 -21.76 3.03 -4.01
C ASN A 441 -22.62 3.07 -2.74
N GLU A 442 -23.94 3.05 -2.90
CA GLU A 442 -24.89 2.96 -1.78
C GLU A 442 -24.66 1.71 -0.93
N GLU A 443 -24.26 0.59 -1.55
CA GLU A 443 -23.84 -0.63 -0.87
C GLU A 443 -22.70 -0.35 0.09
N PHE A 444 -21.67 0.39 -0.35
CA PHE A 444 -20.53 0.75 0.50
C PHE A 444 -20.98 1.49 1.77
N ARG A 445 -21.76 2.55 1.61
CA ARG A 445 -22.25 3.34 2.75
C ARG A 445 -23.04 2.48 3.72
N SER A 446 -23.83 1.53 3.23
CA SER A 446 -24.60 0.64 4.07
C SER A 446 -23.76 -0.42 4.79
N ILE A 447 -22.66 -0.88 4.19
CA ILE A 447 -21.84 -1.98 4.73
C ILE A 447 -20.65 -1.51 5.57
N VAL A 448 -20.16 -0.27 5.41
CA VAL A 448 -19.04 0.27 6.21
C VAL A 448 -19.21 0.05 7.72
N PRO A 449 -20.36 0.34 8.35
CA PRO A 449 -20.54 0.06 9.77
C PRO A 449 -20.37 -1.42 10.12
N LYS A 450 -20.79 -2.33 9.22
CA LYS A 450 -20.59 -3.78 9.40
C LYS A 450 -19.11 -4.17 9.25
N ILE A 451 -18.40 -3.58 8.28
CA ILE A 451 -16.95 -3.77 8.10
C ILE A 451 -16.20 -3.36 9.38
N CYS A 452 -16.51 -2.20 9.95
CA CYS A 452 -15.88 -1.74 11.18
C CYS A 452 -16.17 -2.68 12.36
N LYS A 453 -17.44 -3.10 12.54
CA LYS A 453 -17.84 -4.05 13.59
C LYS A 453 -17.10 -5.38 13.52
N ILE A 454 -16.84 -5.86 12.31
CA ILE A 454 -16.10 -7.10 12.08
C ILE A 454 -14.61 -6.90 12.39
N ASN A 455 -14.00 -5.82 11.89
CA ASN A 455 -12.54 -5.65 11.90
C ASN A 455 -11.95 -5.07 13.20
N VAL A 456 -12.67 -4.18 13.89
CA VAL A 456 -12.19 -3.52 15.12
C VAL A 456 -11.79 -4.53 16.22
N PRO A 457 -12.59 -5.56 16.53
CA PRO A 457 -12.24 -6.55 17.56
C PRO A 457 -10.92 -7.28 17.29
N GLY A 458 -10.61 -7.55 16.02
CA GLY A 458 -9.35 -8.20 15.61
C GLY A 458 -8.13 -7.35 15.94
N ALA A 459 -8.18 -6.04 15.63
CA ALA A 459 -7.12 -5.10 16.01
C ALA A 459 -6.96 -4.97 17.52
N VAL A 460 -8.06 -4.90 18.27
CA VAL A 460 -8.02 -4.81 19.74
C VAL A 460 -7.35 -6.05 20.34
N TRP A 461 -7.69 -7.24 19.85
CA TRP A 461 -7.02 -8.47 20.28
C TRP A 461 -5.52 -8.46 19.95
N PHE A 462 -5.15 -8.02 18.75
CA PHE A 462 -3.75 -7.89 18.36
C PHE A 462 -2.99 -6.91 19.24
N MET A 463 -3.61 -5.79 19.63
CA MET A 463 -3.04 -4.81 20.56
C MET A 463 -2.82 -5.42 21.96
N PHE A 464 -3.74 -6.24 22.46
CA PHE A 464 -3.53 -6.98 23.71
C PHE A 464 -2.32 -7.90 23.63
N TRP A 465 -2.18 -8.63 22.52
CA TRP A 465 -1.03 -9.49 22.28
C TRP A 465 0.28 -8.69 22.18
N ALA A 466 0.27 -7.59 21.42
CA ALA A 466 1.43 -6.74 21.23
C ALA A 466 1.90 -6.07 22.54
N ALA A 467 0.98 -5.76 23.45
CA ALA A 467 1.32 -5.23 24.77
C ALA A 467 2.18 -6.19 25.61
N ASP A 468 2.08 -7.50 25.36
CA ASP A 468 2.95 -8.49 25.98
C ASP A 468 4.33 -8.59 25.34
N LEU A 469 4.58 -8.01 24.16
CA LEU A 469 5.94 -7.94 23.63
C LEU A 469 6.83 -7.03 24.50
N GLY A 470 6.23 -6.06 25.19
CA GLY A 470 6.96 -5.07 26.00
C GLY A 470 7.72 -4.08 25.13
N ALA A 471 8.72 -3.40 25.70
CA ALA A 471 9.59 -2.51 24.92
C ALA A 471 10.60 -3.32 24.10
N ARG A 472 10.98 -2.85 22.90
CA ARG A 472 12.18 -3.40 22.24
C ARG A 472 13.36 -3.25 23.21
N VAL A 473 13.98 -4.37 23.56
CA VAL A 473 15.25 -4.35 24.29
C VAL A 473 16.30 -3.99 23.25
N GLU A 474 16.95 -2.83 23.41
CA GLU A 474 18.18 -2.52 22.68
C GLU A 474 19.23 -3.58 23.09
N ASP A 475 19.67 -4.39 22.13
CA ASP A 475 20.86 -5.24 22.30
C ASP A 475 22.13 -4.40 22.08
#